data_AF-A0A6C0ED14-F1
#
_entry.id   AF-A0A6C0ED14-F1
#
_cell.length_a   1.000
_cell.length_b   1.000
_cell.length_c   1.000
_cell.angle_alpha   90.00
_cell.angle_beta   90.00
_cell.angle_gamma   90.00
#
_symmetry.space_group_name_H-M   'P 1'
#
loop_
_entity.id
_entity.type
_entity.pdbx_description
1 polymer ?
#
loop_
_entity_poly.entity_id
_entity_poly.type
_entity_poly.pdbx_seq_one_letter_code
_entity_poly.pdbx_strand_id
1 'polypeptide(L)'
;MKEIINNSLGKFRVKIKTVNNQIIDDGQQNQDFSTNRNYKFKIIEKEFDKLSQEELADEWIQVLPRKYYAKEIHHFNISLAELPHHLWKFLDLYNLFKTDNDNIITINDKIFKYSIQKSEHNVLIYNLYLELKSKYKDNNKILELYNYCKTNNIRGWLMIKAKKLLSS
;
A
#
# COMPACT_ATOMS: atom_id res chain seq x y z
N MET A 1 12.59 13.21 -28.49
CA MET A 1 11.87 13.39 -29.77
C MET A 1 11.65 12.02 -30.40
N LYS A 2 10.42 11.48 -30.33
CA LYS A 2 9.81 10.43 -31.19
C LYS A 2 8.40 10.12 -30.65
N GLU A 3 7.54 9.58 -31.51
CA GLU A 3 6.06 9.61 -31.40
C GLU A 3 5.50 8.38 -32.19
N ILE A 4 4.24 7.93 -32.14
CA ILE A 4 2.95 8.43 -31.58
C ILE A 4 2.18 7.22 -30.95
N ILE A 5 0.83 7.24 -30.94
CA ILE A 5 -0.12 6.08 -30.86
C ILE A 5 -0.43 5.58 -29.41
N ASN A 6 -1.68 5.46 -28.94
CA ASN A 6 -3.01 5.81 -29.49
C ASN A 6 -4.04 6.11 -28.36
N ASN A 7 -5.13 6.80 -28.71
CA ASN A 7 -6.30 6.95 -27.83
C ASN A 7 -7.19 5.68 -27.87
N SER A 8 -7.20 4.89 -26.78
CA SER A 8 -8.21 3.83 -26.60
C SER A 8 -8.64 3.62 -25.14
N LEU A 9 -9.83 4.13 -24.80
CA LEU A 9 -10.77 3.60 -23.79
C LEU A 9 -10.19 2.93 -22.52
N GLY A 10 -9.39 3.69 -21.77
CA GLY A 10 -9.44 3.78 -20.31
C GLY A 10 -9.40 2.50 -19.47
N LYS A 11 -8.20 1.95 -19.23
CA LYS A 11 -7.87 1.21 -17.99
C LYS A 11 -6.42 1.48 -17.57
N PHE A 12 -6.23 2.20 -16.48
CA PHE A 12 -4.90 2.49 -15.94
C PHE A 12 -4.89 2.27 -14.43
N ARG A 13 -3.99 1.40 -13.95
CA ARG A 13 -3.46 1.49 -12.58
C ARG A 13 -2.19 2.32 -12.70
N VAL A 14 -2.06 3.40 -11.93
CA VAL A 14 -0.79 4.08 -11.80
C VAL A 14 -0.15 3.57 -10.52
N LYS A 15 0.97 2.86 -10.66
CA LYS A 15 1.90 2.65 -9.54
C LYS A 15 2.77 3.90 -9.51
N ILE A 16 2.91 4.55 -8.36
CA ILE A 16 3.84 5.68 -8.20
C ILE A 16 4.79 5.36 -7.06
N LYS A 17 6.09 5.58 -7.28
CA LYS A 17 7.12 5.42 -6.26
C LYS A 17 7.29 6.74 -5.51
N THR A 18 7.26 6.69 -4.17
CA THR A 18 7.57 7.87 -3.36
C THR A 18 9.05 7.93 -2.98
N VAL A 19 9.54 9.15 -2.72
CA VAL A 19 10.82 9.38 -2.03
C VAL A 19 10.57 10.46 -0.97
N ASN A 20 10.97 10.22 0.27
CA ASN A 20 10.78 11.17 1.39
C ASN A 20 9.31 11.66 1.59
N ASN A 21 8.32 10.78 1.39
CA ASN A 21 6.88 11.10 1.33
C ASN A 21 6.45 12.07 0.22
N GLN A 22 7.34 12.44 -0.71
CA GLN A 22 6.99 13.19 -1.91
C GLN A 22 6.64 12.19 -3.03
N ILE A 23 5.53 12.48 -3.71
CA ILE A 23 5.11 11.76 -4.91
C ILE A 23 5.98 12.30 -6.06
N ILE A 24 6.79 11.45 -6.68
CA ILE A 24 7.48 11.80 -7.92
C ILE A 24 6.48 11.59 -9.05
N ASP A 25 5.99 12.70 -9.61
CA ASP A 25 4.99 12.70 -10.66
C ASP A 25 5.66 12.70 -12.05
N ASP A 26 5.84 11.50 -12.61
CA ASP A 26 6.27 11.31 -14.01
C ASP A 26 5.09 11.45 -15.01
N GLY A 27 3.92 11.97 -14.57
CA GLY A 27 2.70 12.13 -15.36
C GLY A 27 2.53 13.52 -15.98
N GLN A 28 2.89 13.68 -17.27
CA GLN A 28 2.77 14.96 -17.97
C GLN A 28 1.31 15.48 -18.12
N GLN A 29 1.12 16.73 -17.69
CA GLN A 29 0.21 17.80 -18.16
C GLN A 29 -1.16 17.45 -18.79
N ASN A 30 -2.23 18.04 -18.22
CA ASN A 30 -3.53 18.18 -18.89
C ASN A 30 -3.61 19.52 -19.64
N GLN A 31 -4.12 19.49 -20.89
CA GLN A 31 -4.88 20.59 -21.50
C GLN A 31 -6.19 20.04 -22.06
N ASP A 32 -7.26 20.81 -21.96
CA ASP A 32 -8.60 20.43 -22.42
C ASP A 32 -8.71 20.41 -23.95
N PHE A 33 -9.49 19.48 -24.51
CA PHE A 33 -10.31 19.75 -25.70
C PHE A 33 -11.56 18.84 -25.73
N SER A 34 -12.67 19.38 -26.21
CA SER A 34 -13.94 18.66 -26.40
C SER A 34 -14.01 18.00 -27.78
N THR A 35 -14.80 16.93 -27.93
CA THR A 35 -15.86 16.81 -28.97
C THR A 35 -16.59 15.44 -28.94
N ASN A 36 -17.85 15.46 -29.38
CA ASN A 36 -18.78 14.32 -29.48
C ASN A 36 -18.24 13.14 -30.31
N ARG A 37 -18.41 11.90 -29.81
CA ARG A 37 -18.70 10.69 -30.62
C ARG A 37 -19.58 9.70 -29.83
N ASN A 38 -20.52 9.04 -30.52
CA ASN A 38 -21.32 7.96 -29.95
C ASN A 38 -20.48 6.67 -29.82
N TYR A 39 -20.15 6.28 -28.59
CA TYR A 39 -19.43 5.04 -28.32
C TYR A 39 -20.38 3.95 -27.81
N LYS A 40 -20.33 2.74 -28.41
CA LYS A 40 -20.85 1.53 -27.76
C LYS A 40 -19.85 1.11 -26.69
N PHE A 41 -20.19 1.32 -25.43
CA PHE A 41 -19.33 0.97 -24.30
C PHE A 41 -19.36 -0.55 -24.06
N LYS A 42 -18.21 -1.21 -24.20
CA LYS A 42 -18.00 -2.55 -23.64
C LYS A 42 -17.45 -2.37 -22.23
N ILE A 43 -18.26 -2.66 -21.21
CA ILE A 43 -17.74 -2.83 -19.86
C ILE A 43 -16.87 -4.09 -19.91
N ILE A 44 -15.57 -3.91 -19.79
CA ILE A 44 -14.63 -4.99 -19.58
C ILE A 44 -14.36 -4.95 -18.07
N GLU A 45 -14.67 -6.00 -17.34
CA GLU A 45 -14.17 -6.15 -15.95
C GLU A 45 -12.65 -6.38 -16.01
N LYS A 46 -11.88 -5.87 -15.03
CA LYS A 46 -10.49 -6.30 -14.85
C LYS A 46 -10.33 -6.56 -13.37
N GLU A 47 -9.80 -7.71 -13.01
CA GLU A 47 -9.38 -7.95 -11.64
C GLU A 47 -8.27 -6.94 -11.26
N PHE A 48 -8.29 -6.48 -10.02
CA PHE A 48 -7.36 -5.51 -9.48
C PHE A 48 -6.41 -6.19 -8.49
N ASP A 49 -5.32 -6.74 -9.00
CA ASP A 49 -4.24 -7.28 -8.18
C ASP A 49 -3.72 -6.20 -7.21
N LYS A 50 -3.62 -6.59 -5.94
CA LYS A 50 -2.89 -5.91 -4.86
C LYS A 50 -1.41 -5.76 -5.26
N LEU A 51 -0.75 -4.67 -4.84
CA LEU A 51 0.71 -4.56 -4.94
C LEU A 51 1.41 -5.75 -4.28
N SER A 52 2.54 -6.18 -4.86
CA SER A 52 3.39 -7.18 -4.22
C SER A 52 4.05 -6.62 -2.95
N GLN A 53 4.55 -7.49 -2.08
CA GLN A 53 5.22 -7.05 -0.85
C GLN A 53 6.58 -6.39 -1.15
N GLU A 54 7.22 -6.77 -2.26
CA GLU A 54 8.43 -6.16 -2.79
C GLU A 54 8.14 -4.74 -3.29
N GLU A 55 7.06 -4.56 -4.06
CA GLU A 55 6.63 -3.24 -4.54
C GLU A 55 6.26 -2.32 -3.38
N LEU A 56 5.53 -2.83 -2.39
CA LEU A 56 5.28 -2.07 -1.16
C LEU A 56 6.60 -1.70 -0.46
N ALA A 57 7.57 -2.63 -0.33
CA ALA A 57 8.84 -2.36 0.35
C ALA A 57 9.69 -1.30 -0.35
N ASP A 58 9.56 -1.19 -1.68
CA ASP A 58 10.18 -0.16 -2.53
C ASP A 58 9.38 1.15 -2.61
N GLU A 59 8.41 1.33 -1.70
CA GLU A 59 7.55 2.52 -1.53
C GLU A 59 6.63 2.82 -2.73
N TRP A 60 6.20 1.79 -3.47
CA TRP A 60 5.13 1.96 -4.45
C TRP A 60 3.77 2.13 -3.76
N ILE A 61 2.98 3.06 -4.28
CA ILE A 61 1.58 3.28 -3.90
C ILE A 61 0.68 3.01 -5.10
N GLN A 62 -0.43 2.29 -4.86
CA GLN A 62 -1.46 2.01 -5.85
C GLN A 62 -2.54 3.09 -5.76
N VAL A 63 -2.80 3.77 -6.88
CA VAL A 63 -3.82 4.82 -6.98
C VAL A 63 -4.80 4.46 -8.09
N LEU A 64 -6.11 4.58 -7.83
CA LEU A 64 -7.12 4.52 -8.89
C LEU A 64 -7.52 5.93 -9.36
N PRO A 65 -7.75 6.14 -10.68
CA PRO A 65 -8.19 7.42 -11.20
C PRO A 65 -9.57 7.81 -10.68
N ARG A 66 -9.76 9.09 -10.31
CA ARG A 66 -10.96 9.58 -9.62
C ARG A 66 -12.31 9.34 -10.31
N LYS A 67 -12.31 9.06 -11.62
CA LYS A 67 -13.54 8.84 -12.42
C LYS A 67 -14.20 7.47 -12.17
N TYR A 68 -13.60 6.58 -11.37
CA TYR A 68 -14.05 5.19 -11.19
C TYR A 68 -14.42 4.77 -9.75
N TYR A 69 -14.52 5.71 -8.79
CA TYR A 69 -14.80 5.42 -7.35
C TYR A 69 -16.16 4.76 -7.04
N ALA A 70 -16.99 4.41 -8.03
CA ALA A 70 -18.44 4.40 -7.84
C ALA A 70 -19.05 3.14 -7.20
N LYS A 71 -18.43 1.93 -7.29
CA LYS A 71 -19.14 0.68 -6.90
C LYS A 71 -18.34 -0.46 -6.26
N GLU A 72 -17.06 -0.65 -6.54
CA GLU A 72 -16.32 -1.82 -6.03
C GLU A 72 -15.27 -1.42 -5.00
N ILE A 73 -15.51 -1.82 -3.75
CA ILE A 73 -14.50 -1.79 -2.68
C ILE A 73 -13.86 -3.17 -2.64
N HIS A 74 -12.68 -3.35 -3.23
CA HIS A 74 -12.00 -4.64 -3.13
C HIS A 74 -11.52 -4.84 -1.68
N HIS A 75 -11.78 -6.03 -1.13
CA HIS A 75 -11.51 -6.36 0.26
C HIS A 75 -10.33 -7.33 0.34
N PHE A 76 -9.27 -6.92 1.04
CA PHE A 76 -8.11 -7.74 1.32
C PHE A 76 -8.04 -8.11 2.80
N ASN A 77 -7.88 -9.40 3.10
CA ASN A 77 -7.47 -9.86 4.42
C ASN A 77 -5.94 -9.92 4.46
N ILE A 78 -5.32 -9.25 5.42
CA ILE A 78 -3.87 -9.08 5.49
C ILE A 78 -3.36 -9.16 6.93
N SER A 79 -2.07 -9.47 7.11
CA SER A 79 -1.37 -9.19 8.36
C SER A 79 -1.03 -7.70 8.50
N LEU A 80 -0.76 -7.23 9.71
CA LEU A 80 -0.35 -5.84 9.95
C LEU A 80 0.93 -5.48 9.17
N ALA A 81 1.86 -6.43 9.03
CA ALA A 81 3.13 -6.23 8.34
C ALA A 81 3.03 -6.07 6.81
N GLU A 82 1.85 -6.34 6.23
CA GLU A 82 1.54 -6.15 4.81
C GLU A 82 0.75 -4.86 4.53
N LEU A 83 0.33 -4.12 5.56
CA LEU A 83 -0.50 -2.92 5.42
C LEU A 83 0.23 -1.86 4.57
N PRO A 84 -0.35 -1.34 3.47
CA PRO A 84 0.33 -0.33 2.65
C PRO A 84 0.80 0.91 3.43
N HIS A 85 2.02 1.37 3.13
CA HIS A 85 2.72 2.47 3.80
C HIS A 85 1.84 3.67 4.21
N HIS A 86 1.03 4.16 3.27
CA HIS A 86 0.23 5.37 3.45
C HIS A 86 -0.96 5.20 4.42
N LEU A 87 -1.26 3.96 4.84
CA LEU A 87 -2.38 3.62 5.73
C LEU A 87 -1.99 3.46 7.19
N TRP A 88 -0.69 3.38 7.50
CA TRP A 88 -0.21 3.29 8.88
C TRP A 88 -0.57 4.51 9.75
N LYS A 89 -0.82 5.66 9.12
CA LYS A 89 -1.32 6.87 9.81
C LYS A 89 -2.80 6.80 10.19
N PHE A 90 -3.53 5.80 9.70
CA PHE A 90 -4.94 5.52 10.01
C PHE A 90 -5.10 4.30 10.94
N LEU A 91 -3.99 3.75 11.47
CA LEU A 91 -4.05 2.74 12.52
C LEU A 91 -4.57 3.37 13.80
N ASP A 92 -5.75 2.92 14.23
CA ASP A 92 -6.24 3.16 15.58
C ASP A 92 -5.42 2.30 16.55
N LEU A 93 -4.44 2.92 17.20
CA LEU A 93 -3.54 2.25 18.14
C LEU A 93 -4.26 1.74 19.39
N TYR A 94 -5.33 2.42 19.82
CA TYR A 94 -6.12 1.95 20.96
C TYR A 94 -6.78 0.62 20.60
N ASN A 95 -7.47 0.55 19.44
CA ASN A 95 -8.06 -0.69 18.97
C ASN A 95 -7.02 -1.75 18.53
N LEU A 96 -5.81 -1.35 18.13
CA LEU A 96 -4.72 -2.26 17.78
C LEU A 96 -4.25 -3.12 18.96
N PHE A 97 -4.27 -2.55 20.17
CA PHE A 97 -3.79 -3.18 21.39
C PHE A 97 -4.92 -3.64 22.34
N LYS A 98 -6.18 -3.34 22.02
CA LYS A 98 -7.34 -3.75 22.81
C LYS A 98 -7.63 -5.25 22.66
N THR A 99 -7.70 -5.94 23.81
CA THR A 99 -7.95 -7.38 23.94
C THR A 99 -9.43 -7.79 23.84
N ASP A 100 -10.33 -6.87 23.52
CA ASP A 100 -11.76 -7.13 23.30
C ASP A 100 -12.02 -8.11 22.15
N ASN A 101 -13.18 -8.77 22.18
CA ASN A 101 -13.64 -9.81 21.26
C ASN A 101 -13.51 -9.52 19.75
N ASP A 102 -13.44 -8.25 19.34
CA ASP A 102 -13.24 -7.87 17.94
C ASP A 102 -11.80 -8.14 17.49
N ASN A 103 -11.58 -9.34 16.95
CA ASN A 103 -10.29 -9.81 16.44
C ASN A 103 -9.86 -9.22 15.10
N ILE A 104 -10.58 -8.23 14.54
CA ILE A 104 -10.31 -7.65 13.22
C ILE A 104 -10.34 -6.12 13.29
N ILE A 105 -9.30 -5.49 12.73
CA ILE A 105 -9.22 -4.04 12.52
C ILE A 105 -9.49 -3.78 11.03
N THR A 106 -10.38 -2.85 10.72
CA THR A 106 -10.72 -2.51 9.33
C THR A 106 -10.21 -1.11 8.98
N ILE A 107 -9.43 -0.99 7.92
CA ILE A 107 -8.97 0.28 7.34
C ILE A 107 -9.53 0.40 5.92
N ASN A 108 -9.97 1.59 5.53
CA ASN A 108 -10.51 1.88 4.19
C ASN A 108 -9.80 3.09 3.60
N ASP A 109 -9.27 2.97 2.37
CA ASP A 109 -8.59 4.06 1.65
C ASP A 109 -9.49 4.76 0.61
N LYS A 110 -10.79 4.47 0.66
CA LYS A 110 -11.89 4.83 -0.26
C LYS A 110 -11.98 3.95 -1.51
N ILE A 111 -10.95 3.16 -1.82
CA ILE A 111 -10.92 2.22 -2.95
C ILE A 111 -10.88 0.79 -2.44
N PHE A 112 -10.01 0.55 -1.45
CA PHE A 112 -9.68 -0.75 -0.91
C PHE A 112 -10.02 -0.80 0.57
N LYS A 113 -10.63 -1.91 0.98
CA LYS A 113 -10.85 -2.27 2.38
C LYS A 113 -9.80 -3.29 2.78
N TYR A 114 -9.12 -3.05 3.88
CA TYR A 114 -8.14 -3.95 4.47
C TYR A 114 -8.67 -4.42 5.82
N SER A 115 -8.83 -5.72 6.00
CA SER A 115 -9.07 -6.32 7.32
C SER A 115 -7.78 -6.93 7.82
N ILE A 116 -7.34 -6.44 8.97
CA ILE A 116 -6.14 -6.86 9.68
C ILE A 116 -6.58 -7.74 10.84
N GLN A 117 -6.17 -9.00 10.84
CA GLN A 117 -6.41 -9.86 12.00
C GLN A 117 -5.52 -9.40 13.17
N LYS A 118 -6.10 -9.27 14.36
CA LYS A 118 -5.34 -9.01 15.59
C LYS A 118 -4.43 -10.19 15.91
N SER A 119 -3.23 -9.89 16.37
CA SER A 119 -2.22 -10.85 16.79
C SER A 119 -1.44 -10.25 17.95
N GLU A 120 -0.98 -11.09 18.87
CA GLU A 120 -0.05 -10.72 19.95
C GLU A 120 1.22 -10.04 19.40
N HIS A 121 1.64 -10.38 18.18
CA HIS A 121 2.82 -9.79 17.55
C HIS A 121 2.61 -8.33 17.09
N ASN A 122 1.38 -7.81 17.06
CA ASN A 122 1.06 -6.49 16.48
C ASN A 122 1.84 -5.33 17.13
N VAL A 123 2.11 -5.41 18.43
CA VAL A 123 2.96 -4.43 19.15
C VAL A 123 4.37 -4.41 18.57
N LEU A 124 4.97 -5.58 18.35
CA LEU A 124 6.35 -5.72 17.87
C LEU A 124 6.46 -5.40 16.37
N ILE A 125 5.45 -5.76 15.58
CA ILE A 125 5.32 -5.33 14.17
C ILE A 125 5.23 -3.79 14.10
N TYR A 126 4.42 -3.15 14.96
CA TYR A 126 4.29 -1.70 15.00
C TYR A 126 5.58 -1.00 15.44
N ASN A 127 6.28 -1.55 16.43
CA ASN A 127 7.60 -1.06 16.84
C ASN A 127 8.62 -1.15 15.68
N LEU A 128 8.63 -2.25 14.90
CA LEU A 128 9.49 -2.38 13.73
C LEU A 128 9.19 -1.30 12.67
N TYR A 129 7.92 -0.98 12.43
CA TYR A 129 7.53 0.14 11.57
C TYR A 129 8.04 1.48 12.09
N LEU A 130 7.94 1.76 13.40
CA LEU A 130 8.44 3.00 13.98
C LEU A 130 9.95 3.15 13.81
N GLU A 131 10.73 2.09 14.09
CA GLU A 131 12.19 2.13 13.92
C GLU A 131 12.60 2.30 12.46
N LEU A 132 11.96 1.59 11.52
CA LEU A 132 12.23 1.75 10.09
C LEU A 132 11.87 3.15 9.56
N LYS A 133 10.87 3.81 10.16
CA LYS A 133 10.46 5.18 9.83
C LYS A 133 11.31 6.25 10.54
N SER A 134 12.01 5.90 11.62
CA SER A 134 12.82 6.86 12.39
C SER A 134 13.90 7.53 11.53
N LYS A 135 14.15 8.81 11.82
CA LYS A 135 15.29 9.56 11.26
C LYS A 135 16.62 9.03 11.80
N TYR A 136 16.64 8.64 13.07
CA TYR A 136 17.79 8.05 13.74
C TYR A 136 17.46 6.57 14.01
N LYS A 137 18.02 5.68 13.19
CA LYS A 137 17.72 4.25 13.22
C LYS A 137 18.67 3.54 14.17
N ASP A 138 18.12 2.76 15.09
CA ASP A 138 18.90 1.81 15.88
C ASP A 138 18.94 0.46 15.16
N ASN A 139 20.07 0.16 14.53
CA ASN A 139 20.25 -1.08 13.79
C ASN A 139 20.19 -2.33 14.69
N ASN A 140 20.57 -2.23 15.97
CA ASN A 140 20.51 -3.37 16.89
C ASN A 140 19.06 -3.68 17.25
N LYS A 141 18.26 -2.65 17.56
CA LYS A 141 16.83 -2.78 17.84
C LYS A 141 16.04 -3.24 16.61
N ILE A 142 16.39 -2.75 15.41
CA ILE A 142 15.81 -3.24 14.15
C ILE A 142 16.16 -4.73 13.93
N LEU A 143 17.40 -5.14 14.20
CA LEU A 143 17.83 -6.54 14.10
C LEU A 143 17.09 -7.45 15.08
N GLU A 144 16.89 -7.02 16.33
CA GLU A 144 16.11 -7.73 17.34
C GLU A 144 14.66 -7.94 16.88
N LEU A 145 13.98 -6.85 16.51
CA LEU A 145 12.58 -6.89 16.05
C LEU A 145 12.41 -7.69 14.75
N TYR A 146 13.36 -7.59 13.82
CA TYR A 146 13.40 -8.41 12.61
C TYR A 146 13.58 -9.89 12.91
N ASN A 147 14.51 -10.25 13.82
CA ASN A 147 14.73 -11.64 14.21
C ASN A 147 13.50 -12.22 14.93
N TYR A 148 12.84 -11.47 15.82
CA TYR A 148 11.56 -11.88 16.41
C TYR A 148 10.52 -12.17 15.33
N CYS A 149 10.31 -11.23 14.40
CA CYS A 149 9.31 -11.38 13.35
C CYS A 149 9.64 -12.55 12.41
N LYS A 150 10.92 -12.77 12.09
CA LYS A 150 11.40 -13.89 11.27
C LYS A 150 11.13 -15.24 11.94
N THR A 151 11.42 -15.37 13.23
CA THR A 151 11.17 -16.59 14.02
C THR A 151 9.68 -16.93 14.08
N ASN A 152 8.82 -15.92 14.21
CA ASN A 152 7.35 -16.10 14.21
C ASN A 152 6.73 -16.19 12.80
N ASN A 153 7.54 -16.41 11.74
CA ASN A 153 7.10 -16.49 10.34
C ASN A 153 6.22 -15.30 9.88
N ILE A 154 6.43 -14.12 10.45
CA ILE A 154 5.75 -12.88 10.07
C ILE A 154 6.30 -12.45 8.70
N ARG A 155 5.40 -12.15 7.77
CA ARG A 155 5.71 -11.78 6.39
C ARG A 155 5.09 -10.44 6.05
N GLY A 156 5.66 -9.76 5.06
CA GLY A 156 5.18 -8.47 4.59
C GLY A 156 6.33 -7.54 4.23
N TRP A 157 6.00 -6.39 3.64
CA TRP A 157 6.97 -5.44 3.15
C TRP A 157 7.92 -4.92 4.25
N LEU A 158 7.46 -4.82 5.52
CA LEU A 158 8.31 -4.43 6.66
C LEU A 158 9.53 -5.33 6.79
N MET A 159 9.34 -6.64 6.61
CA MET A 159 10.40 -7.64 6.73
C MET A 159 11.39 -7.55 5.57
N ILE A 160 10.89 -7.29 4.35
CA ILE A 160 11.73 -7.07 3.17
C ILE A 160 12.57 -5.79 3.37
N LYS A 161 11.97 -4.72 3.88
CA LYS A 161 12.65 -3.43 4.12
C LYS A 161 13.67 -3.51 5.24
N ALA A 162 13.34 -4.16 6.36
CA ALA A 162 14.28 -4.44 7.45
C ALA A 162 15.46 -5.28 6.96
N LYS A 163 15.21 -6.36 6.22
CA LYS A 163 16.27 -7.20 5.65
C LYS A 163 17.19 -6.40 4.72
N LYS A 164 16.63 -5.60 3.81
CA LYS A 164 17.41 -4.72 2.90
C LYS A 164 18.33 -3.79 3.71
N LEU A 165 17.78 -3.09 4.71
CA LEU A 165 18.53 -2.18 5.58
C LEU A 165 19.65 -2.89 6.36
N LEU A 166 19.37 -4.05 6.97
CA LEU A 166 20.34 -4.82 7.76
C LEU A 166 21.41 -5.53 6.90
N SER A 167 21.24 -5.55 5.57
CA SER A 167 22.21 -6.10 4.61
C SER A 167 22.97 -5.02 3.83
N SER A 168 22.77 -3.74 4.19
CA SER A 168 23.43 -2.56 3.59
C SER A 168 24.58 -2.07 4.47
#